data_AF-A0A1S6J7D6-F1
#
_entry.id   AF-A0A1S6J7D6-F1
#
_cell.length_a   1.000
_cell.length_b   1.000
_cell.length_c   1.000
_cell.angle_alpha   90.00
_cell.angle_beta   90.00
_cell.angle_gamma   90.00
#
_symmetry.space_group_name_H-M   'P 1'
#
loop_
_entity.id
_entity.type
_entity.pdbx_description
1 polymer ?
#
loop_
_entity_poly.entity_id
_entity_poly.type
_entity_poly.pdbx_seq_one_letter_code
_entity_poly.pdbx_strand_id
1 'polypeptide(L)'
;MFNDIGALELVTLVVLAVLVFGPDKLPKVIQDVTRTIRKIREFSDSAKQDIRQELGPEFKDFEFEDLNPKTFIRKQLDNDELGLKEIRNGFDLKKEMAEVTDAVHGRESDSSSGSGSSGSSSAGSTGGRIDMTKKPETPALDDRPPFDADAT
;
A
#
# COMPACT_ATOMS: atom_id res chain seq x y z
N MET A 1 1.07 -15.85 5.31
CA MET A 1 1.29 -14.70 4.42
C MET A 1 2.64 -14.08 4.67
N PHE A 2 2.91 -13.46 5.83
CA PHE A 2 4.28 -13.01 6.14
C PHE A 2 5.23 -14.16 6.51
N ASN A 3 4.70 -15.29 6.96
CA ASN A 3 5.49 -16.50 7.27
C ASN A 3 6.04 -17.21 6.01
N ASP A 4 5.55 -16.84 4.83
CA ASP A 4 5.99 -17.37 3.53
C ASP A 4 7.13 -16.51 2.93
N ILE A 5 7.53 -15.43 3.63
CA ILE A 5 8.67 -14.59 3.23
C ILE A 5 9.95 -15.29 3.67
N GLY A 6 10.70 -15.79 2.70
CA GLY A 6 11.99 -16.41 2.92
C GLY A 6 13.07 -15.37 3.19
N ALA A 7 14.23 -15.87 3.64
CA ALA A 7 15.41 -15.04 3.85
C ALA A 7 15.82 -14.28 2.56
N LEU A 8 15.58 -14.86 1.39
CA LEU A 8 15.90 -14.27 0.10
C LEU A 8 14.98 -13.07 -0.21
N GLU A 9 13.65 -13.21 -0.05
CA GLU A 9 12.73 -12.09 -0.28
C GLU A 9 13.04 -10.92 0.68
N LEU A 10 13.38 -11.21 1.94
CA LEU A 10 13.75 -10.17 2.91
C LEU A 10 15.01 -9.40 2.46
N VAL A 11 16.05 -10.10 2.00
CA VAL A 11 17.25 -9.45 1.43
C VAL A 11 16.88 -8.61 0.22
N THR A 12 16.00 -9.11 -0.65
CA THR A 12 15.56 -8.39 -1.85
C THR A 12 14.84 -7.09 -1.49
N LEU A 13 13.98 -7.10 -0.47
CA LEU A 13 13.32 -5.88 0.03
C LEU A 13 14.30 -4.89 0.65
N VAL A 14 15.31 -5.37 1.38
CA VAL A 14 16.36 -4.50 1.94
C VAL A 14 17.15 -3.84 0.81
N VAL A 15 17.54 -4.59 -0.22
CA VAL A 15 18.25 -4.04 -1.38
C VAL A 15 17.38 -3.03 -2.11
N LEU A 16 16.09 -3.32 -2.32
CA LEU A 16 15.15 -2.38 -2.93
C LEU A 16 15.00 -1.10 -2.11
N ALA A 17 14.86 -1.21 -0.79
CA ALA A 17 14.79 -0.05 0.09
C ALA A 17 16.06 0.80 0.04
N VAL A 18 17.24 0.15 0.01
CA VAL A 18 18.53 0.84 -0.16
C VAL A 18 18.64 1.51 -1.53
N LEU A 19 18.11 0.90 -2.59
CA LEU A 19 18.10 1.51 -3.92
C LEU A 19 17.20 2.75 -3.99
N VAL A 20 15.99 2.67 -3.41
CA VAL A 20 14.99 3.74 -3.46
C VAL A 20 15.38 4.92 -2.57
N PHE A 21 15.76 4.65 -1.32
CA PHE A 21 16.08 5.69 -0.35
C PHE A 21 17.56 6.08 -0.33
N GLY A 22 18.45 5.16 -0.71
CA GLY A 22 19.90 5.29 -0.54
C GLY A 22 20.38 4.71 0.81
N PRO A 23 21.57 4.09 0.86
CA PRO A 23 22.11 3.46 2.08
C PRO A 23 22.34 4.47 3.21
N ASP A 24 22.61 5.74 2.88
CA ASP A 24 22.88 6.79 3.87
C ASP A 24 21.62 7.41 4.48
N LYS A 25 20.47 7.30 3.78
CA LYS A 25 19.20 7.91 4.21
C LYS A 25 18.32 6.93 4.97
N LEU A 26 18.33 5.66 4.59
CA LEU A 26 17.55 4.59 5.23
C LEU A 26 17.70 4.58 6.77
N PRO A 27 18.92 4.59 7.36
CA PRO A 27 19.07 4.62 8.82
C PRO A 27 18.54 5.91 9.45
N LYS A 28 18.64 7.06 8.76
CA LYS A 28 18.06 8.33 9.24
C LYS A 28 16.53 8.26 9.25
N VAL A 29 15.91 7.74 8.19
CA VAL A 29 14.44 7.56 8.11
C VAL A 29 13.95 6.62 9.22
N ILE A 30 14.63 5.50 9.46
CA ILE A 30 14.29 4.59 10.57
C ILE A 30 14.35 5.33 11.91
N GLN A 31 15.38 6.14 12.14
CA GLN A 31 15.54 6.90 13.38
C GLN A 31 14.41 7.93 13.55
N ASP A 32 14.05 8.64 12.49
CA ASP A 32 12.98 9.65 12.50
C ASP A 32 11.61 9.02 12.78
N VAL A 33 11.31 7.90 12.11
CA VAL A 33 10.08 7.12 12.35
C VAL A 33 10.05 6.60 13.79
N THR A 34 11.15 6.01 14.27
CA THR A 34 11.22 5.47 15.63
C THR A 34 11.04 6.57 16.68
N ARG A 35 11.67 7.73 16.48
CA ARG A 35 11.55 8.88 17.37
C ARG A 35 10.12 9.45 17.36
N THR A 36 9.48 9.48 16.20
CA THR A 36 8.08 9.91 16.06
C THR A 36 7.14 8.96 16.79
N ILE A 37 7.31 7.64 16.62
CA ILE A 37 6.53 6.62 17.33
C ILE A 37 6.66 6.77 18.85
N ARG A 38 7.87 7.02 19.36
CA ARG A 38 8.10 7.25 20.80
C ARG A 38 7.34 8.48 21.30
N LYS A 39 7.43 9.61 20.57
CA LYS A 39 6.71 10.84 20.92
C LYS A 39 5.19 10.64 20.93
N ILE A 40 4.66 9.92 19.94
CA ILE A 40 3.23 9.60 19.88
C ILE A 40 2.82 8.78 21.11
N ARG A 41 3.64 7.81 21.51
CA ARG A 41 3.39 6.99 22.71
C ARG A 41 3.39 7.85 23.98
N GLU A 42 4.43 8.66 24.17
CA GLU A 42 4.56 9.56 25.32
C GLU A 42 3.40 10.57 25.41
N PHE A 43 3.00 11.14 24.27
CA PHE A 43 1.86 12.06 24.20
C PHE A 43 0.54 11.35 24.55
N SER A 44 0.33 10.14 24.03
CA SER A 44 -0.84 9.31 24.35
C SER A 44 -0.90 8.94 25.83
N ASP A 45 0.24 8.58 26.43
CA ASP A 45 0.35 8.23 27.84
C ASP A 45 0.09 9.45 28.74
N SER A 46 0.61 10.63 28.35
CA SER A 46 0.40 11.89 29.07
C SER A 46 -1.07 12.34 29.02
N ALA A 47 -1.68 12.33 27.82
CA ALA A 47 -3.09 12.69 27.66
C ALA A 47 -4.02 11.75 28.46
N LYS A 48 -3.70 10.45 28.52
CA LYS A 48 -4.43 9.50 29.39
C LYS A 48 -4.31 9.88 30.87
N GLN A 49 -3.14 10.33 31.30
CA GLN A 49 -2.90 10.72 32.67
C GLN A 49 -3.58 12.06 33.03
N ASP A 50 -3.69 12.99 32.10
CA ASP A 50 -4.40 14.26 32.29
C ASP A 50 -5.93 14.04 32.34
N ILE A 51 -6.48 13.23 31.43
CA ILE A 51 -7.90 12.82 31.44
C ILE A 51 -8.27 12.13 32.76
N ARG A 52 -7.41 11.25 33.27
CA ARG A 52 -7.63 10.57 34.56
C ARG A 52 -7.59 11.49 35.77
N GLN A 53 -6.81 12.58 35.70
CA GLN A 53 -6.68 13.54 36.79
C GLN A 53 -7.85 14.52 36.82
N GLU A 54 -8.33 14.97 35.66
CA GLU A 54 -9.35 16.03 35.59
C GLU A 54 -10.79 15.52 35.60
N LEU A 55 -11.06 14.32 35.06
CA LEU A 55 -12.43 13.81 34.91
C LEU A 55 -12.84 12.77 35.96
N GLY A 56 -11.94 12.46 36.90
CA GLY A 56 -12.22 11.54 38.01
C GLY A 56 -12.31 10.06 37.60
N PRO A 57 -12.57 9.15 38.56
CA PRO A 57 -12.52 7.70 38.35
C PRO A 57 -13.57 7.16 37.36
N GLU A 58 -14.55 7.95 36.94
CA GLU A 58 -15.62 7.54 36.00
C GLU A 58 -15.12 7.38 34.54
N PHE A 59 -13.93 7.88 34.20
CA PHE A 59 -13.28 7.65 32.91
C PHE A 59 -12.13 6.63 32.98
N LYS A 60 -11.95 5.94 34.11
CA LYS A 60 -11.01 4.79 34.19
C LYS A 60 -11.36 3.70 33.19
N ASP A 61 -12.65 3.56 32.88
CA ASP A 61 -13.23 2.50 32.05
C ASP A 61 -13.33 2.87 30.56
N PHE A 62 -12.91 4.08 30.16
CA PHE A 62 -12.50 4.33 28.76
C PHE A 62 -11.14 3.67 28.54
N GLU A 63 -11.18 2.34 28.54
CA GLU A 63 -10.08 1.44 28.31
C GLU A 63 -9.66 1.51 26.84
N PHE A 64 -8.74 2.41 26.58
CA PHE A 64 -7.83 2.32 25.44
C PHE A 64 -6.82 1.15 25.58
N GLU A 65 -7.18 0.07 26.29
CA GLU A 65 -6.47 -1.22 26.22
C GLU A 65 -6.52 -1.81 24.80
N ASP A 66 -7.49 -1.35 23.99
CA ASP A 66 -7.57 -1.64 22.56
C ASP A 66 -6.76 -0.70 21.65
N LEU A 67 -6.04 0.30 22.18
CA LEU A 67 -5.19 1.19 21.37
C LEU A 67 -3.69 0.94 21.53
N ASN A 68 -3.29 -0.19 22.11
CA ASN A 68 -1.92 -0.64 21.93
C ASN A 68 -1.80 -1.09 20.46
N PRO A 69 -1.05 -0.41 19.57
CA PRO A 69 -1.08 -0.72 18.15
C PRO A 69 -0.69 -2.19 17.89
N LYS A 70 0.15 -2.78 18.75
CA LYS A 70 0.45 -4.22 18.70
C LYS A 70 -0.74 -5.11 19.06
N THR A 71 -1.52 -4.80 20.08
CA THR A 71 -2.70 -5.60 20.44
C THR A 71 -3.88 -5.30 19.53
N PHE A 72 -4.01 -4.09 19.02
CA PHE A 72 -5.00 -3.69 18.02
C PHE A 72 -4.71 -4.32 16.65
N ILE A 73 -3.46 -4.27 16.17
CA ILE A 73 -3.05 -4.98 14.95
C ILE A 73 -3.19 -6.48 15.15
N ARG A 74 -2.82 -7.02 16.32
CA ARG A 74 -3.02 -8.44 16.62
C ARG A 74 -4.50 -8.82 16.64
N LYS A 75 -5.35 -8.04 17.31
CA LYS A 75 -6.80 -8.24 17.29
C LYS A 75 -7.39 -8.03 15.89
N GLN A 76 -6.94 -7.08 15.07
CA GLN A 76 -7.41 -6.88 13.70
C GLN A 76 -6.90 -7.94 12.73
N LEU A 77 -5.72 -8.51 12.97
CA LEU A 77 -5.20 -9.65 12.21
C LEU A 77 -5.86 -10.96 12.62
N ASP A 78 -6.22 -11.11 13.90
CA ASP A 78 -6.91 -12.26 14.46
C ASP A 78 -8.44 -12.18 14.25
N ASN A 79 -9.01 -10.99 14.03
CA ASN A 79 -10.40 -10.81 13.64
C ASN A 79 -10.56 -11.06 12.14
N ASP A 80 -11.03 -12.25 11.80
CA ASP A 80 -11.37 -12.74 10.46
C ASP A 80 -12.40 -11.88 9.69
N GLU A 81 -12.96 -10.83 10.30
CA GLU A 81 -14.12 -10.07 9.81
C GLU A 81 -13.77 -8.98 8.77
N LEU A 82 -12.51 -8.52 8.69
CA LEU A 82 -12.12 -7.41 7.81
C LEU A 82 -11.64 -7.84 6.41
N GLY A 83 -12.14 -8.96 5.88
CA GLY A 83 -11.95 -9.31 4.47
C GLY A 83 -10.49 -9.55 4.03
N LEU A 84 -9.53 -9.59 4.97
CA LEU A 84 -8.13 -9.87 4.69
C LEU A 84 -7.94 -11.28 4.10
N LYS A 85 -8.87 -12.21 4.40
CA LYS A 85 -8.96 -13.53 3.77
C LYS A 85 -9.41 -13.44 2.31
N GLU A 86 -10.25 -12.46 1.97
CA GLU A 86 -10.72 -12.21 0.60
C GLU A 86 -9.68 -11.44 -0.23
N ILE A 87 -8.91 -10.53 0.37
CA ILE A 87 -7.72 -9.92 -0.27
C ILE A 87 -6.62 -10.98 -0.49
N ARG A 88 -6.46 -11.89 0.47
CA ARG A 88 -5.58 -13.05 0.39
C ARG A 88 -6.01 -14.05 -0.69
N ASN A 89 -7.31 -14.33 -0.82
CA ASN A 89 -7.85 -15.18 -1.86
C ASN A 89 -7.84 -14.47 -3.22
N GLY A 90 -7.97 -13.14 -3.26
CA GLY A 90 -7.80 -12.33 -4.47
C GLY A 90 -6.37 -12.41 -5.03
N PHE A 91 -5.37 -12.71 -4.20
CA PHE A 91 -4.00 -12.96 -4.62
C PHE A 91 -3.74 -14.37 -5.19
N ASP A 92 -4.73 -15.28 -5.14
CA ASP A 92 -4.67 -16.60 -5.82
C ASP A 92 -4.71 -16.46 -7.36
N LEU A 93 -4.91 -15.24 -7.87
CA LEU A 93 -4.59 -14.82 -9.24
C LEU A 93 -3.15 -15.18 -9.66
N LYS A 94 -2.21 -15.34 -8.72
CA LYS A 94 -0.85 -15.80 -9.02
C LYS A 94 -0.84 -17.22 -9.57
N LYS A 95 -1.74 -18.09 -9.10
CA LYS A 95 -1.88 -19.46 -9.58
C LYS A 95 -2.56 -19.50 -10.95
N GLU A 96 -3.58 -18.67 -11.15
CA GLU A 96 -4.21 -18.51 -12.47
C GLU A 96 -3.26 -17.86 -13.49
N MET A 97 -2.45 -16.88 -13.10
CA MET A 97 -1.40 -16.31 -13.95
C MET A 97 -0.33 -17.33 -14.28
N ALA A 98 0.04 -18.22 -13.34
CA ALA A 98 0.99 -19.29 -13.61
C ALA A 98 0.42 -20.32 -14.59
N GLU A 99 -0.86 -20.69 -14.46
CA GLU A 99 -1.55 -21.60 -15.38
C GLU A 99 -1.74 -20.99 -16.78
N VAL A 100 -2.12 -19.71 -16.87
CA VAL A 100 -2.24 -18.97 -18.13
C VAL A 100 -0.87 -18.81 -18.79
N THR A 101 0.18 -18.57 -18.01
CA THR A 101 1.56 -18.49 -18.50
C THR A 101 2.03 -19.84 -19.01
N ASP A 102 1.75 -20.94 -18.29
CA ASP A 102 2.10 -22.29 -18.72
C ASP A 102 1.33 -22.72 -19.98
N ALA A 103 0.04 -22.40 -20.07
CA ALA A 103 -0.78 -22.66 -21.26
C ALA A 103 -0.29 -21.89 -22.51
N VAL A 104 0.28 -20.69 -22.32
CA VAL A 104 0.91 -19.92 -23.40
C VAL A 104 2.24 -20.54 -23.83
N HIS A 105 3.09 -20.95 -22.88
CA HIS A 105 4.36 -21.62 -23.19
C HIS A 105 4.16 -23.05 -23.75
N GLY A 106 3.04 -23.71 -23.42
CA GLY A 106 2.70 -25.04 -23.92
C GLY A 106 2.33 -25.09 -25.41
N ARG A 107 1.93 -23.95 -26.01
CA ARG A 107 1.57 -23.90 -27.44
C ARG A 107 2.79 -23.88 -28.38
N GLU A 108 3.99 -23.72 -27.84
CA GLU A 108 5.22 -23.66 -28.64
C GLU A 108 5.85 -25.04 -28.91
N SER A 109 5.39 -26.11 -28.24
CA SER A 109 5.99 -27.45 -28.38
C SER A 109 5.34 -28.36 -29.43
N ASP A 110 4.23 -27.94 -30.06
CA ASP A 110 3.51 -28.74 -31.08
C ASP A 110 3.40 -28.06 -32.46
N SER A 111 4.19 -27.01 -32.72
CA SER A 111 4.18 -26.34 -34.03
C SER A 111 5.57 -26.16 -34.65
N SER A 112 6.36 -27.23 -34.66
CA SER A 112 7.41 -27.40 -35.68
C SER A 112 6.87 -28.18 -36.88
N SER A 113 5.90 -27.63 -37.61
CA SER A 113 5.66 -28.01 -39.01
C SER A 113 4.94 -26.91 -39.80
N GLY A 114 5.54 -26.52 -40.94
CA GLY A 114 4.92 -25.69 -41.98
C GLY A 114 5.11 -24.19 -41.78
N SER A 115 6.03 -23.56 -42.52
CA SER A 115 5.70 -22.76 -43.73
C SER A 115 4.75 -21.59 -43.40
N GLY A 116 5.15 -20.32 -43.41
CA GLY A 116 5.92 -19.62 -44.42
C GLY A 116 5.21 -18.28 -44.71
N SER A 117 5.94 -17.34 -45.28
CA SER A 117 5.45 -16.11 -45.94
C SER A 117 4.76 -15.08 -45.01
N SER A 118 5.45 -13.99 -44.67
CA SER A 118 5.50 -12.73 -45.44
C SER A 118 4.28 -11.84 -45.25
N GLY A 119 4.54 -10.56 -45.01
CA GLY A 119 3.64 -9.50 -45.49
C GLY A 119 3.13 -8.58 -44.39
N SER A 120 3.63 -7.35 -44.47
CA SER A 120 3.10 -6.10 -43.92
C SER A 120 1.59 -6.07 -43.60
N SER A 121 1.20 -5.33 -42.57
CA SER A 121 0.74 -3.95 -42.77
C SER A 121 0.17 -3.33 -41.50
N SER A 122 0.46 -2.04 -41.38
CA SER A 122 -0.28 -1.03 -40.65
C SER A 122 -1.80 -1.09 -40.91
N ALA A 123 -2.61 -1.14 -39.85
CA ALA A 123 -3.88 -0.43 -39.77
C ALA A 123 -4.53 -0.59 -38.38
N GLY A 124 -4.96 0.54 -37.79
CA GLY A 124 -6.19 0.59 -37.02
C GLY A 124 -6.08 0.39 -35.51
N SER A 125 -5.57 1.38 -34.78
CA SER A 125 -6.00 1.58 -33.39
C SER A 125 -7.36 2.26 -33.38
N THR A 126 -8.42 1.52 -33.10
CA THR A 126 -9.74 2.07 -32.79
C THR A 126 -10.13 1.66 -31.38
N GLY A 127 -10.20 2.65 -30.49
CA GLY A 127 -10.96 2.58 -29.24
C GLY A 127 -10.16 2.80 -27.96
N GLY A 128 -10.00 4.08 -27.56
CA GLY A 128 -9.99 4.44 -26.13
C GLY A 128 -8.64 4.59 -25.42
N ARG A 129 -7.61 5.16 -26.05
CA ARG A 129 -6.44 5.64 -25.30
C ARG A 129 -6.58 7.13 -25.04
N ILE A 130 -6.79 7.49 -23.78
CA ILE A 130 -6.84 8.89 -23.33
C ILE A 130 -5.46 9.50 -23.59
N ASP A 131 -5.43 10.54 -24.42
CA ASP A 131 -4.20 11.25 -24.79
C ASP A 131 -3.75 12.16 -23.62
N MET A 132 -2.73 11.69 -22.89
CA MET A 132 -2.14 12.41 -21.75
C MET A 132 -1.10 13.46 -22.18
N THR A 133 -0.98 13.77 -23.48
CA THR A 133 -0.05 14.79 -23.97
C THR A 133 -0.62 16.21 -23.96
N LYS A 134 -1.90 16.38 -23.57
CA LYS A 134 -2.46 17.70 -23.32
C LYS A 134 -1.92 18.24 -21.98
N LYS A 135 -1.03 19.23 -22.07
CA LYS A 135 -0.47 19.97 -20.93
C LYS A 135 -1.62 20.42 -20.00
N PRO A 136 -1.55 20.15 -18.68
CA PRO A 136 -2.58 20.62 -17.76
C PRO A 136 -2.63 22.14 -17.82
N GLU A 137 -3.80 22.69 -18.14
CA GLU A 137 -4.02 24.14 -18.02
C GLU A 137 -3.80 24.51 -16.55
N THR A 138 -2.85 25.40 -16.31
CA THR A 138 -2.70 26.07 -15.02
C THR A 138 -4.05 26.70 -14.65
N PRO A 139 -4.66 26.33 -13.51
CA PRO A 139 -5.92 26.95 -13.11
C PRO A 139 -5.68 28.45 -12.95
N ALA A 140 -6.49 29.25 -13.63
CA ALA A 140 -6.48 30.70 -13.52
C ALA A 140 -6.61 31.08 -12.03
N LEU A 141 -5.84 32.07 -11.60
CA LEU A 141 -5.73 32.52 -10.20
C LEU A 141 -7.05 33.05 -9.59
N ASP A 142 -8.14 33.08 -10.36
CA ASP A 142 -9.37 33.80 -10.04
C ASP A 142 -10.48 32.92 -9.45
N ASP A 143 -10.31 31.60 -9.35
CA ASP A 143 -11.35 30.67 -8.86
C ASP A 143 -11.17 30.28 -7.37
N ARG A 144 -10.74 31.24 -6.55
CA ARG A 144 -10.76 31.06 -5.09
C ARG A 144 -12.14 31.48 -4.59
N PRO A 145 -12.91 30.60 -3.92
CA PRO A 145 -14.18 30.99 -3.33
C PRO A 145 -13.93 32.14 -2.34
N PRO A 146 -14.84 33.13 -2.28
CA PRO A 146 -14.69 34.29 -1.41
C PRO A 146 -14.56 33.84 0.05
N PHE A 147 -13.75 34.58 0.81
CA PHE A 147 -13.49 34.32 2.22
C PHE A 147 -14.79 34.43 3.03
N ASP A 148 -15.20 33.33 3.66
CA ASP A 148 -16.38 33.28 4.53
C ASP A 148 -15.96 33.66 5.96
N ALA A 149 -16.39 34.84 6.40
CA ALA A 149 -16.03 35.39 7.70
C ALA A 149 -16.88 34.85 8.87
N ASP A 150 -17.93 34.06 8.59
CA ASP A 150 -18.81 33.45 9.62
C ASP A 150 -18.35 32.05 10.06
N ALA A 151 -17.25 31.53 9.52
CA ALA A 151 -16.66 30.26 9.94
C ALA A 151 -15.74 30.43 11.17
N THR A 152 -16.32 30.67 12.34
CA THR A 152 -15.63 30.60 13.66
C THR A 152 -16.39 29.75 14.65
#